data_AF-A0AAD9NI65-F1
#
_entry.id   AF-A0AAD9NI65-F1
#
_cell.length_a   1.000
_cell.length_b   1.000
_cell.length_c   1.000
_cell.angle_alpha   90.00
_cell.angle_beta   90.00
_cell.angle_gamma   90.00
#
_symmetry.space_group_name_H-M   'P 1'
#
loop_
_entity.id
_entity.type
_entity.pdbx_description
1 polymer ?
#
loop_
_entity_poly.entity_id
_entity_poly.type
_entity_poly.pdbx_seq_one_letter_code
_entity_poly.pdbx_strand_id
1 'polypeptide(L)'
;MQRGRQQRKGAGTAQDTDLQHGAEEGDVTALLSSLTLGPSPPVGLLYNDVMLQHECTWDAANPECPDRLSMAYERCQNYGLVDRCLLLQVLFKHCQE
;
A
#
# COMPACT_ATOMS: atom_id res chain seq x y z
N MET A 1 -24.17 -25.95 65.07
CA MET A 1 -22.91 -25.38 65.64
C MET A 1 -21.87 -25.42 64.53
N GLN A 2 -21.68 -24.34 63.79
CA GLN A 2 -20.66 -23.29 63.98
C GLN A 2 -19.24 -23.68 63.51
N ARG A 3 -18.79 -22.94 62.47
CA ARG A 3 -17.40 -22.53 62.12
C ARG A 3 -16.51 -23.58 61.42
N GLY A 4 -15.72 -23.26 60.40
CA GLY A 4 -15.41 -21.95 59.83
C GLY A 4 -14.51 -21.99 58.58
N ARG A 5 -14.55 -20.86 57.87
CA ARG A 5 -13.62 -20.29 56.88
C ARG A 5 -12.20 -20.88 56.89
N GLN A 6 -11.70 -21.17 55.68
CA GLN A 6 -10.31 -20.84 55.35
C GLN A 6 -10.23 -20.21 53.96
N GLN A 7 -9.90 -18.92 53.95
CA GLN A 7 -9.63 -18.10 52.79
C GLN A 7 -8.26 -18.45 52.21
N ARG A 8 -8.16 -18.69 50.91
CA ARG A 8 -6.91 -18.56 50.17
C ARG A 8 -7.02 -17.36 49.25
N LYS A 9 -6.26 -16.32 49.61
CA LYS A 9 -6.02 -15.11 48.84
C LYS A 9 -5.22 -15.48 47.60
N GLY A 10 -5.72 -15.12 46.43
CA GLY A 10 -4.97 -15.10 45.18
C GLY A 10 -5.32 -13.80 44.47
N ALA A 11 -4.62 -12.73 44.85
CA ALA A 11 -4.66 -11.45 44.16
C ALA A 11 -3.59 -11.50 43.07
N GLY A 12 -4.02 -11.32 41.82
CA GLY A 12 -3.15 -11.38 40.66
C GLY A 12 -3.93 -11.06 39.39
N THR A 13 -4.61 -9.91 39.35
CA THR A 13 -5.05 -9.33 38.09
C THR A 13 -3.86 -8.59 37.49
N ALA A 14 -3.15 -9.26 36.57
CA ALA A 14 -2.18 -8.59 35.70
C ALA A 14 -2.96 -7.59 34.85
N GLN A 15 -2.80 -6.30 35.14
CA GLN A 15 -3.22 -5.23 34.25
C GLN A 15 -2.14 -5.13 33.17
N ASP A 16 -2.41 -5.75 32.04
CA ASP A 16 -1.64 -5.50 30.81
C ASP A 16 -2.09 -4.14 30.28
N THR A 17 -1.28 -3.11 30.52
CA THR A 17 -1.52 -1.77 30.02
C THR A 17 -1.13 -1.74 28.55
N ASP A 18 -2.15 -1.85 27.71
CA ASP A 18 -2.07 -1.67 26.26
C ASP A 18 -1.43 -0.31 25.93
N LEU A 19 -0.18 -0.35 25.48
CA LEU A 19 0.59 0.81 25.02
C LEU A 19 0.07 1.20 23.64
N GLN A 20 -1.00 2.00 23.62
CA GLN A 20 -1.48 2.66 22.41
C GLN A 20 -0.42 3.66 21.92
N HIS A 21 0.44 3.18 21.04
CA HIS A 21 1.22 4.04 20.15
C HIS A 21 0.25 4.58 19.09
N GLY A 22 -0.24 5.79 19.33
CA GLY A 22 -0.91 6.59 18.32
C GLY A 22 0.07 6.88 17.20
N ALA A 23 0.08 6.04 16.18
CA ALA A 23 0.49 6.48 14.86
C ALA A 23 -0.58 7.49 14.43
N GLU A 24 -0.18 8.75 14.29
CA GLU A 24 -0.96 9.77 13.60
C GLU A 24 -1.12 9.27 12.15
N GLU A 25 -2.15 8.46 11.92
CA GLU A 25 -2.57 8.05 10.59
C GLU A 25 -3.09 9.29 9.90
N GLY A 26 -2.25 9.90 9.05
CA GLY A 26 -2.68 10.95 8.15
C GLY A 26 -3.93 10.47 7.41
N ASP A 27 -5.01 11.25 7.48
CA ASP A 27 -6.32 10.88 6.96
C ASP A 27 -6.30 10.79 5.42
N VAL A 28 -5.85 9.65 4.92
CA VAL A 28 -5.85 9.30 3.49
C VAL A 28 -7.27 9.21 2.95
N THR A 29 -8.27 9.04 3.80
CA THR A 29 -9.69 8.88 3.45
C THR A 29 -10.23 10.11 2.73
N ALA A 30 -9.85 11.32 3.16
CA ALA A 30 -10.23 12.57 2.52
C ALA A 30 -9.63 12.71 1.10
N LEU A 31 -8.36 12.34 0.93
CA LEU A 31 -7.69 12.33 -0.38
C LEU A 31 -8.32 11.29 -1.32
N LEU A 32 -8.55 10.06 -0.81
CA LEU A 32 -9.23 9.01 -1.56
C LEU A 32 -10.62 9.45 -2.03
N SER A 33 -11.37 10.17 -1.19
CA SER A 33 -12.72 10.65 -1.52
C SER A 33 -12.76 11.69 -2.65
N SER A 34 -11.68 12.45 -2.84
CA SER A 34 -11.58 13.41 -3.96
C SER A 34 -11.21 12.77 -5.30
N LEU A 35 -10.66 11.54 -5.26
CA LEU A 35 -10.23 10.77 -6.43
C LEU A 35 -11.31 9.79 -6.92
N THR A 36 -12.45 9.69 -6.23
CA THR A 36 -13.53 8.77 -6.60
C THR A 36 -14.53 9.44 -7.56
N LEU A 37 -14.64 8.90 -8.77
CA LEU A 37 -15.65 9.31 -9.77
C LEU A 37 -16.99 8.58 -9.62
N GLY A 38 -17.24 7.95 -8.47
CA GLY A 38 -18.42 7.15 -8.17
C GLY A 38 -18.27 6.37 -6.86
N PRO A 39 -19.19 5.45 -6.53
CA PRO A 39 -19.14 4.66 -5.30
C PRO A 39 -18.03 3.59 -5.26
N SER A 40 -17.14 3.58 -6.26
CA SER A 40 -16.02 2.64 -6.34
C SER A 40 -14.82 3.15 -5.55
N PRO A 41 -14.06 2.25 -4.90
CA PRO A 41 -12.78 2.62 -4.31
C PRO A 41 -11.82 3.19 -5.37
N PRO A 42 -10.89 4.08 -4.98
CA PRO A 42 -9.95 4.69 -5.91
C PRO A 42 -9.00 3.65 -6.50
N VAL A 43 -8.58 3.90 -7.74
CA VAL A 43 -7.68 3.02 -8.48
C VAL A 43 -6.25 3.41 -8.20
N GLY A 44 -5.45 2.48 -7.68
CA GLY A 44 -4.01 2.65 -7.56
C GLY A 44 -3.33 2.48 -8.92
N LEU A 45 -2.40 3.37 -9.26
CA LEU A 45 -1.57 3.28 -10.45
C LEU A 45 -0.10 3.24 -10.03
N LEU A 46 0.65 2.31 -10.59
CA LEU A 46 2.09 2.20 -10.38
C LEU A 46 2.81 2.37 -11.71
N TYR A 47 3.69 3.36 -11.78
CA TYR A 47 4.54 3.61 -12.93
C TYR A 47 5.90 4.11 -12.45
N ASN A 48 6.97 3.66 -13.11
CA ASN A 48 8.34 4.05 -12.80
C ASN A 48 9.20 3.88 -14.05
N ASP A 49 9.99 4.90 -14.38
CA ASP A 49 10.85 4.91 -15.57
C ASP A 49 11.92 3.82 -15.56
N VAL A 50 12.32 3.31 -14.39
CA VAL A 50 13.24 2.16 -14.28
C VAL A 50 12.65 0.93 -14.99
N MET A 51 11.32 0.80 -14.99
CA MET A 51 10.69 -0.28 -15.75
C MET A 51 10.94 -0.16 -17.24
N LEU A 52 11.30 1.00 -17.80
CA LEU A 52 11.63 1.16 -19.23
C LEU A 52 13.02 0.63 -19.60
N GLN A 53 13.81 0.16 -18.64
CA GLN A 53 15.14 -0.41 -18.90
C GLN A 53 15.07 -1.89 -19.32
N HIS A 54 13.88 -2.50 -19.39
CA HIS A 54 13.75 -3.85 -19.91
C HIS A 54 13.97 -3.85 -21.42
N GLU A 55 15.03 -4.49 -21.89
CA GLU A 55 15.24 -4.68 -23.33
C GLU A 55 15.89 -6.03 -23.61
N CYS A 56 15.48 -6.65 -24.72
CA CYS A 56 16.14 -7.82 -25.24
C CYS A 56 17.34 -7.38 -26.09
N THR A 57 18.56 -7.55 -25.57
CA THR A 57 19.78 -7.08 -26.24
C THR A 57 20.18 -7.90 -27.47
N TRP A 58 19.60 -9.08 -27.65
CA TRP A 58 19.95 -10.02 -28.73
C TRP A 58 18.86 -10.18 -29.80
N ASP A 59 17.62 -9.71 -29.55
CA ASP A 59 16.53 -9.70 -30.52
C ASP A 59 15.79 -8.36 -30.52
N ALA A 60 16.04 -7.58 -31.57
CA ALA A 60 15.41 -6.28 -31.77
C ALA A 60 13.92 -6.35 -32.13
N ALA A 61 13.40 -7.51 -32.55
CA ALA A 61 12.00 -7.72 -32.90
C ALA A 61 11.17 -8.29 -31.75
N ASN A 62 11.75 -8.39 -30.54
CA ASN A 62 11.07 -8.93 -29.38
C ASN A 62 9.83 -8.08 -29.01
N PRO A 63 8.65 -8.70 -28.82
CA PRO A 63 7.43 -7.97 -28.47
C PRO A 63 7.42 -7.40 -27.03
N GLU A 64 8.37 -7.83 -26.19
CA GLU A 64 8.58 -7.31 -24.84
C GLU A 64 9.67 -6.23 -24.90
N CYS A 65 9.25 -4.99 -25.13
CA CYS A 65 10.13 -3.84 -25.29
C CYS A 65 9.59 -2.64 -24.51
N PRO A 66 10.44 -1.63 -24.19
CA PRO A 66 10.06 -0.48 -23.36
C PRO A 66 8.79 0.23 -23.84
N ASP A 67 8.62 0.30 -25.17
CA ASP A 67 7.47 0.91 -25.84
C ASP A 67 6.13 0.29 -25.41
N ARG A 68 6.12 -1.00 -25.08
CA ARG A 68 4.91 -1.67 -24.61
C ARG A 68 4.36 -1.04 -23.34
N LEU A 69 5.24 -0.57 -22.45
CA LEU A 69 4.85 0.11 -21.21
C LEU A 69 4.66 1.62 -21.44
N SER A 70 5.59 2.29 -22.12
CA SER A 70 5.53 3.75 -22.32
C SER A 70 4.31 4.17 -23.13
N MET A 71 3.99 3.49 -24.23
CA MET A 71 2.83 3.81 -25.06
C MET A 71 1.50 3.56 -24.33
N ALA A 72 1.42 2.53 -23.49
CA ALA A 72 0.22 2.26 -22.70
C ALA A 72 -0.01 3.39 -21.68
N TYR A 73 1.06 3.81 -21.00
CA TYR A 73 1.00 4.91 -20.04
C TYR A 73 0.67 6.26 -20.72
N GLU A 74 1.32 6.58 -21.84
CA GLU A 74 1.03 7.79 -22.62
C GLU A 74 -0.43 7.83 -23.09
N ARG A 75 -0.99 6.71 -23.56
CA ARG A 75 -2.42 6.63 -23.90
C ARG A 75 -3.29 6.92 -22.69
N CYS A 76 -2.98 6.33 -21.53
CA CYS A 76 -3.71 6.62 -20.29
C CYS A 76 -3.64 8.11 -19.91
N GLN A 77 -2.50 8.76 -20.12
CA GLN A 77 -2.35 10.21 -19.92
C GLN A 77 -3.22 11.01 -20.89
N ASN A 78 -3.19 10.66 -22.19
CA ASN A 78 -3.98 11.33 -23.23
C ASN A 78 -5.50 11.26 -22.98
N TYR A 79 -5.97 10.22 -22.28
CA TYR A 79 -7.37 10.10 -21.86
C TYR A 79 -7.65 10.68 -20.46
N GLY A 80 -6.66 11.29 -19.80
CA GLY A 80 -6.79 11.82 -18.44
C GLY A 80 -7.05 10.74 -17.38
N LEU A 81 -6.69 9.49 -17.66
CA LEU A 81 -6.88 8.37 -16.71
C LEU A 81 -5.84 8.38 -15.61
N VAL A 82 -4.62 8.82 -15.91
CA VAL A 82 -3.53 8.91 -14.93
C VAL A 82 -3.89 9.89 -13.80
N ASP A 83 -4.45 11.04 -14.15
CA ASP A 83 -4.85 12.09 -13.19
C ASP A 83 -5.98 11.66 -12.24
N ARG A 84 -6.71 10.61 -12.61
CA ARG A 84 -7.82 10.05 -11.82
C ARG A 84 -7.36 8.94 -10.87
N CYS A 85 -6.12 8.49 -10.98
CA CYS A 85 -5.60 7.39 -10.20
C CYS A 85 -4.77 7.90 -9.02
N LEU A 86 -4.71 7.11 -7.95
CA LEU A 86 -3.75 7.31 -6.87
C LEU A 86 -2.38 6.79 -7.35
N LEU A 87 -1.45 7.69 -7.65
CA LEU A 87 -0.09 7.31 -8.05
C LEU A 87 0.68 6.78 -6.83
N LEU A 88 1.07 5.51 -6.89
CA LEU A 88 1.78 4.81 -5.84
C LEU A 88 3.28 4.87 -6.07
N GLN A 89 4.03 5.23 -5.02
CA GLN A 89 5.48 5.22 -5.05
C GLN A 89 6.01 3.81 -4.75
N VAL A 90 6.87 3.30 -5.63
CA VAL A 90 7.57 2.04 -5.42
C VAL A 90 8.84 2.26 -4.60
N LEU A 91 9.01 1.48 -3.53
CA LEU A 91 10.27 1.35 -2.83
C LEU A 91 11.04 0.18 -3.43
N PHE A 92 12.00 0.46 -4.31
CA PHE A 92 12.97 -0.54 -4.72
C PHE A 92 13.97 -0.72 -3.58
N LYS A 93 13.85 -1.83 -2.86
CA LYS A 93 14.94 -2.30 -2.02
C LYS A 93 16.05 -2.75 -2.96
N HIS A 94 17.08 -1.93 -3.09
CA HIS A 94 18.29 -2.29 -3.80
C HIS A 94 18.86 -3.55 -3.12
N CYS A 95 18.76 -4.70 -3.79
CA CYS A 95 19.43 -5.91 -3.34
C CYS A 95 20.89 -5.74 -3.71
N GLN A 96 21.70 -5.26 -2.77
CA GLN A 96 23.15 -5.31 -2.89
C GLN A 96 23.54 -6.79 -2.83
N GLU A 97 24.13 -7.29 -3.91
CA GLU A 97 24.78 -8.61 -3.98
C GLU A 97 26.10 -8.59 -3.20
#